data_AF-A0A8C8AJX1-F1
#
_entry.id   AF-A0A8C8AJX1-F1
#
_cell.length_a   1.000
_cell.length_b   1.000
_cell.length_c   1.000
_cell.angle_alpha   90.00
_cell.angle_beta   90.00
_cell.angle_gamma   90.00
#
_symmetry.space_group_name_H-M   'P 1'
#
loop_
_entity.id
_entity.type
_entity.pdbx_description
1 polymer ?
#
loop_
_entity_poly.entity_id
_entity_poly.type
_entity_poly.pdbx_seq_one_letter_code
_entity_poly.pdbx_strand_id
1 'polypeptide(L)'
;SAACCELQSGSLPKTQQTELIGEKKDFCALISPSSIFFTRRILLKSLSTSTWRLAQDQTRDTQLITVDEKLDITTLTGVPDEHIKTRKVHIFVPARNAMQAGVNNTKKWKMEFDNRERWENPLMGWASTADPLSNMVLTFSTKEDAIAFAEKNGWSYDVEEKKIPKPKSKSYGANFSWNKRTRVSTK
;
A
#
# COMPACT_ATOMS: atom_id res chain seq x y z
N SER A 1 4.88 -65.11 0.00
CA SER A 1 3.56 -65.74 0.14
C SER A 1 2.55 -64.62 0.34
N ALA A 2 1.48 -64.55 -0.49
CA ALA A 2 0.47 -63.47 -0.57
C ALA A 2 1.03 -62.03 -0.78
N ALA A 3 0.69 -61.23 -1.79
CA ALA A 3 -0.31 -61.29 -2.87
C ALA A 3 -1.80 -61.16 -2.45
N CYS A 4 -2.28 -59.92 -2.44
CA CYS A 4 -3.61 -59.40 -2.81
C CYS A 4 -3.42 -57.88 -3.08
N CYS A 5 -3.88 -57.25 -4.16
CA CYS A 5 -5.25 -57.13 -4.69
C CYS A 5 -6.18 -56.33 -3.76
N GLU A 6 -7.04 -55.42 -4.23
CA GLU A 6 -7.05 -54.57 -5.45
C GLU A 6 -8.21 -53.56 -5.34
N LEU A 7 -8.19 -52.53 -6.19
CA LEU A 7 -9.33 -51.83 -6.83
C LEU A 7 -10.62 -51.38 -6.08
N GLN A 8 -11.03 -50.17 -6.51
CA GLN A 8 -12.38 -49.74 -6.89
C GLN A 8 -13.20 -48.81 -5.96
N SER A 9 -13.48 -47.61 -6.51
CA SER A 9 -14.72 -46.80 -6.47
C SER A 9 -15.59 -46.67 -5.21
N GLY A 10 -16.10 -45.44 -5.00
CA GLY A 10 -17.52 -45.30 -4.69
C GLY A 10 -18.05 -43.94 -4.21
N SER A 11 -19.02 -43.41 -4.93
CA SER A 11 -20.20 -42.68 -4.42
C SER A 11 -20.05 -41.54 -3.38
N LEU A 12 -20.16 -40.30 -3.88
CA LEU A 12 -21.23 -39.36 -3.45
C LEU A 12 -22.62 -40.04 -3.65
N PRO A 13 -23.74 -39.67 -2.98
CA PRO A 13 -24.15 -38.27 -2.80
C PRO A 13 -25.17 -37.98 -1.63
N LYS A 14 -25.86 -36.82 -1.73
CA LYS A 14 -27.27 -36.57 -1.29
C LYS A 14 -27.60 -36.51 0.22
N THR A 15 -28.63 -35.79 0.69
CA THR A 15 -29.30 -34.50 0.29
C THR A 15 -30.27 -34.09 1.41
N GLN A 16 -30.58 -32.79 1.55
CA GLN A 16 -31.85 -32.26 2.09
C GLN A 16 -32.13 -32.62 3.58
N GLN A 17 -33.12 -32.08 4.30
CA GLN A 17 -34.00 -30.89 4.17
C GLN A 17 -34.16 -30.35 5.63
N THR A 18 -34.54 -29.10 5.91
CA THR A 18 -35.92 -28.60 5.81
C THR A 18 -36.01 -27.08 5.90
N GLU A 19 -36.84 -26.48 5.04
CA GLU A 19 -37.69 -25.32 5.35
C GLU A 19 -38.96 -25.85 6.08
N LEU A 20 -39.91 -25.12 6.67
CA LEU A 20 -40.37 -23.72 6.65
C LEU A 20 -40.54 -23.27 8.15
N ILE A 21 -41.29 -22.26 8.64
CA ILE A 21 -42.49 -21.49 8.25
C ILE A 21 -42.37 -20.09 8.90
N GLY A 22 -42.96 -19.05 8.29
CA GLY A 22 -43.16 -17.74 8.93
C GLY A 22 -44.64 -17.38 9.08
N GLU A 23 -44.97 -16.45 9.97
CA GLU A 23 -46.31 -15.86 10.07
C GLU A 23 -46.27 -14.33 10.17
N LYS A 24 -47.40 -13.68 9.83
CA LYS A 24 -47.60 -12.22 9.87
C LYS A 24 -48.53 -11.85 11.03
N LYS A 25 -48.46 -10.59 11.48
CA LYS A 25 -49.55 -9.67 11.94
C LYS A 25 -48.93 -8.55 12.79
N ASP A 26 -49.56 -7.40 13.03
CA ASP A 26 -50.27 -6.41 12.19
C ASP A 26 -50.85 -5.35 13.16
N PHE A 27 -50.78 -4.05 12.81
CA PHE A 27 -51.44 -2.93 13.53
C PHE A 27 -50.95 -2.65 14.98
N CYS A 28 -51.21 -1.48 15.61
CA CYS A 28 -51.99 -0.29 15.21
C CYS A 28 -51.24 1.03 15.56
N ALA A 29 -51.80 2.19 15.20
CA ALA A 29 -51.17 3.52 15.35
C ALA A 29 -52.08 4.61 15.96
N LEU A 30 -51.47 5.66 16.50
CA LEU A 30 -52.04 6.99 16.80
C LEU A 30 -50.97 8.03 16.37
N ILE A 31 -51.20 9.01 15.49
CA ILE A 31 -52.09 10.20 15.57
C ILE A 31 -51.60 11.19 16.65
N SER A 32 -51.29 12.47 16.41
CA SER A 32 -51.08 13.32 15.20
C SER A 32 -50.46 14.69 15.65
N PRO A 33 -50.63 15.85 14.98
CA PRO A 33 -50.12 16.28 13.67
C PRO A 33 -49.20 17.52 13.74
N SER A 34 -48.49 17.84 12.66
CA SER A 34 -48.19 19.24 12.29
C SER A 34 -47.87 19.35 10.79
N SER A 35 -48.72 20.08 10.06
CA SER A 35 -48.62 20.23 8.61
C SER A 35 -48.33 21.67 8.22
N ILE A 36 -47.22 21.92 7.54
CA ILE A 36 -47.05 23.09 6.69
C ILE A 36 -46.55 22.62 5.32
N PHE A 37 -47.40 22.77 4.30
CA PHE A 37 -47.04 22.53 2.91
C PHE A 37 -46.24 23.72 2.38
N PHE A 38 -45.17 23.48 1.61
CA PHE A 38 -44.61 24.50 0.72
C PHE A 38 -44.30 23.95 -0.67
N THR A 39 -45.35 23.84 -1.48
CA THR A 39 -45.28 23.43 -2.89
C THR A 39 -44.68 24.54 -3.76
N ARG A 40 -43.35 24.58 -3.90
CA ARG A 40 -42.71 25.52 -4.85
C ARG A 40 -42.38 24.91 -6.21
N ARG A 41 -43.45 24.78 -7.01
CA ARG A 41 -43.52 24.91 -8.48
C ARG A 41 -42.19 24.70 -9.22
N ILE A 42 -42.05 23.55 -9.87
CA ILE A 42 -41.04 23.31 -10.92
C ILE A 42 -41.12 24.45 -11.93
N LEU A 43 -39.99 25.11 -12.18
CA LEU A 43 -39.88 26.20 -13.15
C LEU A 43 -38.77 25.83 -14.13
N LEU A 44 -39.17 25.23 -15.25
CA LEU A 44 -38.30 24.96 -16.39
C LEU A 44 -37.63 26.27 -16.83
N LYS A 45 -36.30 26.35 -16.67
CA LYS A 45 -35.52 27.50 -17.12
C LYS A 45 -34.80 27.14 -18.41
N SER A 46 -35.12 27.89 -19.46
CA SER A 46 -34.71 27.71 -20.86
C SER A 46 -33.24 27.34 -21.03
N LEU A 47 -32.95 26.48 -22.01
CA LEU A 47 -31.65 26.50 -22.66
C LEU A 47 -31.47 27.88 -23.30
N SER A 48 -30.29 28.49 -23.14
CA SER A 48 -29.92 29.75 -23.80
C SER A 48 -28.40 29.89 -23.88
N THR A 49 -27.79 29.00 -24.69
CA THR A 49 -26.47 29.13 -25.35
C THR A 49 -25.48 30.17 -24.80
N SER A 50 -24.60 29.74 -23.88
CA SER A 50 -23.21 30.35 -23.62
C SER A 50 -22.45 28.99 -23.98
N THR A 51 -21.65 28.99 -25.05
CA THR A 51 -20.39 28.20 -25.20
C THR A 51 -19.16 29.11 -25.08
N TRP A 52 -19.42 30.43 -25.06
CA TRP A 52 -18.58 31.59 -24.79
C TRP A 52 -17.89 31.64 -23.39
N ARG A 53 -17.42 30.48 -22.89
CA ARG A 53 -16.48 30.37 -21.74
C ARG A 53 -15.34 29.38 -21.95
N LEU A 54 -15.26 28.70 -23.11
CA LEU A 54 -14.13 27.84 -23.48
C LEU A 54 -13.02 28.58 -24.27
N ALA A 55 -13.22 29.88 -24.57
CA ALA A 55 -12.32 30.67 -25.41
C ALA A 55 -11.24 31.44 -24.65
N GLN A 56 -10.95 31.09 -23.38
CA GLN A 56 -10.07 31.85 -22.48
C GLN A 56 -8.81 31.09 -22.01
N ASP A 57 -8.54 29.89 -22.54
CA ASP A 57 -7.30 29.13 -22.27
C ASP A 57 -6.32 29.06 -23.45
N GLN A 58 -6.77 29.19 -24.70
CA GLN A 58 -5.90 29.07 -25.90
C GLN A 58 -4.69 30.03 -25.92
N THR A 59 -4.71 31.10 -25.14
CA THR A 59 -3.59 32.06 -24.97
C THR A 59 -2.61 31.69 -23.86
N ARG A 60 -2.83 30.60 -23.11
CA ARG A 60 -1.85 30.05 -22.13
C ARG A 60 -0.99 28.97 -22.78
N ASP A 61 -1.61 28.11 -23.59
CA ASP A 61 -0.96 26.97 -24.23
C ASP A 61 0.23 27.40 -25.13
N THR A 62 0.17 28.60 -25.70
CA THR A 62 1.25 29.18 -26.52
C THR A 62 2.56 29.49 -25.78
N GLN A 63 2.62 29.28 -24.46
CA GLN A 63 3.84 29.42 -23.65
C GLN A 63 4.34 28.08 -23.07
N LEU A 64 3.65 26.97 -23.34
CA LEU A 64 3.99 25.65 -22.80
C LEU A 64 4.68 24.80 -23.87
N ILE A 65 5.90 24.33 -23.56
CA ILE A 65 6.64 23.40 -24.41
C ILE A 65 6.47 21.99 -23.83
N THR A 66 5.80 21.11 -24.56
CA THR A 66 5.71 19.68 -24.24
C THR A 66 6.97 18.97 -24.73
N VAL A 67 7.75 18.40 -23.81
CA VAL A 67 8.95 17.62 -24.12
C VAL A 67 8.79 16.23 -23.52
N ASP A 68 8.63 15.22 -24.38
CA ASP A 68 8.37 13.82 -23.98
C ASP A 68 9.66 13.01 -23.71
N GLU A 69 10.78 13.69 -23.48
CA GLU A 69 12.09 13.09 -23.22
C GLU A 69 12.27 12.68 -21.75
N LYS A 70 13.22 11.75 -21.50
CA LYS A 70 13.56 11.35 -20.13
C LYS A 70 14.25 12.52 -19.40
N LEU A 71 13.69 12.90 -18.24
CA LEU A 71 14.18 14.00 -17.42
C LEU A 71 15.46 13.64 -16.65
N ASP A 72 16.62 13.74 -17.30
CA ASP A 72 17.93 13.52 -16.68
C ASP A 72 18.47 14.82 -16.04
N ILE A 73 18.39 14.89 -14.70
CA ILE A 73 18.73 16.07 -13.90
C ILE A 73 20.22 16.05 -13.45
N THR A 74 20.90 14.91 -13.62
CA THR A 74 22.28 14.62 -13.17
C THR A 74 23.24 15.83 -13.26
N THR A 75 23.39 16.40 -14.46
CA THR A 75 24.30 17.51 -14.79
C THR A 75 24.02 18.81 -14.05
N LEU A 76 22.78 19.00 -13.56
CA LEU A 76 22.35 20.20 -12.84
C LEU A 76 22.52 20.07 -11.32
N THR A 77 22.71 18.86 -10.79
CA THR A 77 22.75 18.61 -9.33
C THR A 77 24.03 19.06 -8.63
N GLY A 78 25.12 19.24 -9.38
CA GLY A 78 26.45 19.54 -8.83
C GLY A 78 27.11 18.38 -8.07
N VAL A 79 26.52 17.18 -8.06
CA VAL A 79 27.10 15.98 -7.45
C VAL A 79 28.18 15.41 -8.38
N PRO A 80 29.38 15.06 -7.89
CA PRO A 80 30.44 14.53 -8.74
C PRO A 80 30.10 13.14 -9.30
N ASP A 81 30.47 12.91 -10.56
CA ASP A 81 30.26 11.67 -11.34
C ASP A 81 30.59 10.38 -10.59
N GLU A 82 31.65 10.37 -9.78
CA GLU A 82 32.06 9.24 -8.95
C GLU A 82 30.93 8.75 -8.03
N HIS A 83 30.16 9.68 -7.48
CA HIS A 83 29.07 9.38 -6.56
C HIS A 83 27.77 9.02 -7.28
N ILE A 84 27.61 9.44 -8.54
CA ILE A 84 26.46 9.07 -9.39
C ILE A 84 26.63 7.66 -9.94
N LYS A 85 27.83 7.33 -10.45
CA LYS A 85 28.10 6.10 -11.22
C LYS A 85 28.55 4.91 -10.36
N THR A 86 29.34 5.14 -9.30
CA THR A 86 29.87 4.05 -8.44
C THR A 86 28.84 3.57 -7.42
N ARG A 87 27.76 4.33 -7.19
CA ARG A 87 26.80 4.06 -6.13
C ARG A 87 25.56 3.35 -6.62
N LYS A 88 25.09 2.45 -5.76
CA LYS A 88 23.77 1.87 -5.84
C LYS A 88 22.86 2.43 -4.75
N VAL A 89 21.59 2.51 -5.08
CA VAL A 89 20.51 3.05 -4.26
C VAL A 89 19.55 1.91 -3.93
N HIS A 90 19.35 1.64 -2.64
CA HIS A 90 18.44 0.59 -2.18
C HIS A 90 17.06 1.20 -1.89
N ILE A 91 16.05 0.80 -2.66
CA ILE A 91 14.65 1.24 -2.52
C ILE A 91 13.85 0.13 -1.84
N PHE A 92 13.37 0.36 -0.62
CA PHE A 92 12.73 -0.66 0.20
C PHE A 92 11.69 -0.10 1.16
N VAL A 93 10.95 -0.97 1.83
CA VAL A 93 10.10 -0.59 2.97
C VAL A 93 10.76 -1.09 4.25
N PRO A 94 11.06 -0.23 5.24
CA PRO A 94 11.81 -0.63 6.42
C PRO A 94 11.08 -1.71 7.22
N ALA A 95 11.81 -2.79 7.50
CA ALA A 95 11.34 -3.88 8.34
C ALA A 95 10.91 -3.36 9.73
N ARG A 96 9.84 -3.93 10.27
CA ARG A 96 9.41 -3.65 11.65
C ARG A 96 10.52 -4.09 12.61
N ASN A 97 10.99 -3.17 13.47
CA ASN A 97 11.87 -3.49 14.60
C ASN A 97 11.30 -4.67 15.38
N ALA A 98 12.03 -5.79 15.44
CA ALA A 98 11.54 -7.04 16.02
C ALA A 98 11.01 -6.87 17.44
N MET A 99 11.67 -6.02 18.25
CA MET A 99 11.36 -5.74 19.65
C MET A 99 10.05 -4.95 19.86
N GLN A 100 9.56 -4.22 18.85
CA GLN A 100 8.39 -3.34 18.97
C GLN A 100 7.24 -3.79 18.07
N ALA A 101 6.05 -4.03 18.64
CA ALA A 101 4.88 -4.49 17.88
C ALA A 101 4.30 -3.44 16.90
N GLY A 102 4.67 -2.17 17.03
CA GLY A 102 4.14 -1.06 16.22
C GLY A 102 4.55 -1.14 14.74
N VAL A 103 3.59 -0.93 13.83
CA VAL A 103 3.76 -1.08 12.37
C VAL A 103 3.81 0.25 11.60
N ASN A 104 3.88 1.39 12.29
CA ASN A 104 3.75 2.70 11.64
C ASN A 104 4.90 3.02 10.66
N ASN A 105 6.12 2.60 10.98
CA ASN A 105 7.31 2.91 10.20
C ASN A 105 7.33 2.16 8.85
N THR A 106 6.76 0.95 8.79
CA THR A 106 6.63 0.09 7.60
C THR A 106 5.52 0.57 6.63
N LYS A 107 5.04 1.80 6.78
CA LYS A 107 4.06 2.42 5.87
C LYS A 107 4.72 3.08 4.65
N LYS A 108 5.79 3.86 4.87
CA LYS A 108 6.50 4.63 3.84
C LYS A 108 7.58 3.79 3.16
N TRP A 109 7.88 4.17 1.92
CA TRP A 109 9.08 3.69 1.22
C TRP A 109 10.29 4.52 1.66
N LYS A 110 11.45 3.88 1.66
CA LYS A 110 12.75 4.48 1.93
C LYS A 110 13.67 4.26 0.75
N MET A 111 14.57 5.22 0.57
CA MET A 111 15.68 5.17 -0.36
C MET A 111 16.94 5.51 0.43
N GLU A 112 17.91 4.59 0.43
CA GLU A 112 19.16 4.71 1.18
C GLU A 112 20.33 4.33 0.26
N PHE A 113 21.50 4.92 0.48
CA PHE A 113 22.71 4.63 -0.30
C PHE A 113 23.53 3.51 0.35
N ASP A 114 24.30 2.79 -0.47
CA ASP A 114 25.28 1.82 0.03
C ASP A 114 26.34 2.47 0.93
N ASN A 115 26.83 1.74 1.93
CA ASN A 115 27.76 2.25 2.95
C ASN A 115 29.20 1.86 2.60
N ARG A 116 30.11 2.84 2.42
CA ARG A 116 31.55 2.54 2.45
C ARG A 116 32.06 2.43 3.88
N GLU A 117 33.35 2.11 3.95
CA GLU A 117 34.19 2.11 5.13
C GLU A 117 33.97 3.32 6.08
N ARG A 118 33.95 3.00 7.37
CA ARG A 118 34.09 3.93 8.49
C ARG A 118 35.30 3.47 9.29
N TRP A 119 36.28 4.34 9.47
CA TRP A 119 37.52 4.05 10.18
C TRP A 119 37.54 4.74 11.56
N GLU A 120 38.41 4.28 12.45
CA GLU A 120 38.57 4.86 13.77
C GLU A 120 39.46 6.12 13.74
N ASN A 121 39.05 7.20 14.42
CA ASN A 121 39.89 8.38 14.63
C ASN A 121 40.95 8.07 15.71
N PRO A 122 42.27 8.10 15.38
CA PRO A 122 43.33 7.67 16.30
C PRO A 122 43.49 8.54 17.56
N LEU A 123 42.86 9.71 17.63
CA LEU A 123 42.88 10.57 18.82
C LEU A 123 41.70 10.30 19.78
N MET A 124 40.53 9.93 19.26
CA MET A 124 39.25 9.97 20.01
C MET A 124 38.38 8.71 19.90
N GLY A 125 38.76 7.72 19.09
CA GLY A 125 37.98 6.49 18.86
C GLY A 125 36.69 6.69 18.04
N TRP A 126 36.50 7.85 17.41
CA TRP A 126 35.27 8.18 16.68
C TRP A 126 35.25 7.59 15.26
N ALA A 127 34.12 6.99 14.88
CA ALA A 127 33.87 6.47 13.54
C ALA A 127 33.81 7.60 12.50
N SER A 128 34.89 7.74 11.73
CA SER A 128 35.10 8.76 10.70
C SER A 128 34.81 8.20 9.31
N THR A 129 34.43 9.05 8.35
CA THR A 129 34.16 8.65 6.96
C THR A 129 34.38 9.80 5.98
N ALA A 130 34.62 9.48 4.71
CA ALA A 130 34.66 10.44 3.61
C ALA A 130 33.33 10.51 2.81
N ASP A 131 32.30 9.76 3.21
CA ASP A 131 31.04 9.65 2.45
C ASP A 131 30.00 10.72 2.82
N PRO A 132 29.78 11.77 1.99
CA PRO A 132 28.72 12.75 2.25
C PRO A 132 27.32 12.14 2.15
N LEU A 133 27.13 11.14 1.28
CA LEU A 133 25.83 10.53 1.02
C LEU A 133 25.42 9.49 2.09
N SER A 134 26.34 9.06 2.97
CA SER A 134 26.10 7.92 3.88
C SER A 134 25.02 8.12 4.93
N ASN A 135 24.63 9.37 5.20
CA ASN A 135 23.55 9.71 6.14
C ASN A 135 22.24 10.09 5.43
N MET A 136 22.17 10.02 4.08
CA MET A 136 20.98 10.44 3.33
C MET A 136 19.94 9.32 3.26
N VAL A 137 18.78 9.60 3.86
CA VAL A 137 17.61 8.72 3.87
C VAL A 137 16.41 9.50 3.34
N LEU A 138 15.98 9.21 2.10
CA LEU A 138 14.80 9.83 1.51
C LEU A 138 13.56 8.96 1.78
N THR A 139 12.41 9.61 1.99
CA THR A 139 11.15 8.91 2.33
C THR A 139 10.05 9.22 1.33
N PHE A 140 9.45 8.18 0.77
CA PHE A 140 8.50 8.25 -0.35
C PHE A 140 7.15 7.63 0.02
N SER A 141 6.09 8.01 -0.70
CA SER A 141 4.74 7.49 -0.49
C SER A 141 4.49 6.21 -1.29
N THR A 142 4.91 6.15 -2.55
CA THR A 142 4.80 4.96 -3.42
C THR A 142 6.18 4.40 -3.81
N LYS A 143 6.18 3.24 -4.50
CA LYS A 143 7.37 2.65 -5.15
C LYS A 143 7.74 3.43 -6.42
N GLU A 144 6.74 3.85 -7.18
CA GLU A 144 6.89 4.59 -8.44
C GLU A 144 7.55 5.96 -8.22
N ASP A 145 7.15 6.72 -7.19
CA ASP A 145 7.80 8.00 -6.82
C ASP A 145 9.31 7.84 -6.62
N ALA A 146 9.71 6.76 -5.93
CA ALA A 146 11.10 6.48 -5.58
C ALA A 146 11.92 6.04 -6.80
N ILE A 147 11.35 5.19 -7.66
CA ILE A 147 12.00 4.77 -8.91
C ILE A 147 12.17 5.98 -9.83
N ALA A 148 11.10 6.75 -10.07
CA ALA A 148 11.17 7.96 -10.90
C ALA A 148 12.15 9.01 -10.34
N PHE A 149 12.34 9.08 -9.01
CA PHE A 149 13.37 9.95 -8.42
C PHE A 149 14.79 9.41 -8.65
N ALA A 150 15.04 8.10 -8.50
CA ALA A 150 16.35 7.51 -8.79
C ALA A 150 16.72 7.66 -10.28
N GLU A 151 15.78 7.40 -11.18
CA GLU A 151 15.96 7.51 -12.63
C GLU A 151 16.26 8.94 -13.08
N LYS A 152 15.60 9.95 -12.48
CA LYS A 152 15.86 11.38 -12.77
C LYS A 152 17.23 11.85 -12.30
N ASN A 153 17.74 11.27 -11.21
CA ASN A 153 19.09 11.54 -10.72
C ASN A 153 20.16 10.61 -11.32
N GLY A 154 19.79 9.75 -12.29
CA GLY A 154 20.71 8.86 -12.99
C GLY A 154 21.39 7.79 -12.12
N TRP A 155 20.83 7.49 -10.93
CA TRP A 155 21.42 6.52 -10.00
C TRP A 155 21.01 5.09 -10.34
N SER A 156 21.97 4.16 -10.24
CA SER A 156 21.65 2.72 -10.28
C SER A 156 20.86 2.34 -9.03
N TYR A 157 19.75 1.62 -9.17
CA TYR A 157 18.88 1.26 -8.06
C TYR A 157 18.52 -0.22 -8.01
N ASP A 158 18.41 -0.76 -6.80
CA ASP A 158 17.91 -2.11 -6.51
C ASP A 158 16.62 -1.96 -5.67
N VAL A 159 15.54 -2.71 -5.97
CA VAL A 159 14.23 -2.55 -5.31
C VAL A 159 13.78 -3.81 -4.57
N GLU A 160 13.59 -3.70 -3.24
CA GLU A 160 12.99 -4.75 -2.42
C GLU A 160 11.46 -4.60 -2.35
N GLU A 161 10.71 -5.68 -2.60
CA GLU A 161 9.25 -5.65 -2.50
C GLU A 161 8.72 -5.63 -1.06
N LYS A 162 7.58 -4.96 -0.85
CA LYS A 162 6.97 -4.78 0.47
C LYS A 162 6.45 -6.10 1.05
N LYS A 163 7.22 -6.71 1.95
CA LYS A 163 6.88 -7.94 2.68
C LYS A 163 5.74 -7.73 3.69
N ILE A 164 4.49 -7.87 3.24
CA ILE A 164 3.29 -7.78 4.09
C ILE A 164 3.14 -9.06 4.94
N PRO A 165 2.90 -8.97 6.27
CA PRO A 165 2.66 -10.14 7.11
C PRO A 165 1.33 -10.81 6.77
N LYS A 166 1.38 -12.11 6.43
CA LYS A 166 0.19 -12.91 6.11
C LYS A 166 -0.78 -12.97 7.32
N PRO A 167 -2.09 -12.74 7.13
CA PRO A 167 -3.07 -12.85 8.21
C PRO A 167 -3.12 -14.29 8.74
N LYS A 168 -3.25 -14.45 10.06
CA LYS A 168 -3.28 -15.75 10.74
C LYS A 168 -4.62 -15.96 11.42
N SER A 169 -5.30 -17.07 11.11
CA SER A 169 -6.50 -17.52 11.82
C SER A 169 -6.16 -17.83 13.29
N LYS A 170 -6.59 -16.98 14.21
CA LYS A 170 -6.46 -17.18 15.66
C LYS A 170 -7.84 -17.45 16.26
N SER A 171 -7.97 -18.51 17.04
CA SER A 171 -9.17 -18.79 17.84
C SER A 171 -8.75 -19.15 19.26
N TYR A 172 -9.28 -18.44 20.27
CA TYR A 172 -8.95 -18.71 21.67
C TYR A 172 -9.46 -20.10 22.11
N GLY A 173 -10.57 -20.59 21.53
CA GLY A 173 -11.07 -21.94 21.80
C GLY A 173 -10.13 -23.06 21.32
N ALA A 174 -9.28 -22.81 20.32
CA ALA A 174 -8.28 -23.79 19.88
C ALA A 174 -7.22 -24.08 20.94
N ASN A 175 -6.98 -23.14 21.87
CA ASN A 175 -6.05 -23.31 23.01
C ASN A 175 -6.56 -24.34 24.04
N PHE A 176 -7.84 -24.72 23.99
CA PHE A 176 -8.49 -25.64 24.95
C PHE A 176 -9.13 -26.85 24.25
N SER A 177 -8.68 -27.17 23.03
CA SER A 177 -9.23 -28.25 22.20
C SER A 177 -9.10 -29.63 22.86
N TRP A 178 -10.22 -30.36 22.98
CA TRP A 178 -10.28 -31.72 23.56
C TRP A 178 -9.33 -32.72 22.89
N ASN A 179 -9.40 -32.84 21.56
CA ASN A 179 -8.63 -33.82 20.78
C ASN A 179 -7.89 -33.15 19.60
N LYS A 180 -7.07 -32.14 19.89
CA LYS A 180 -6.10 -31.52 18.95
C LYS A 180 -4.85 -31.07 19.72
N ARG A 181 -3.69 -31.08 19.06
CA ARG A 181 -2.38 -30.70 19.66
C ARG A 181 -2.20 -29.19 19.87
N THR A 182 -3.23 -28.38 19.56
CA THR A 182 -3.27 -26.93 19.83
C THR A 182 -3.57 -26.58 21.29
N ARG A 183 -3.96 -27.56 22.12
CA ARG A 183 -4.21 -27.34 23.54
C ARG A 183 -2.94 -26.92 24.27
N VAL A 184 -2.97 -25.76 24.92
CA VAL A 184 -1.86 -25.26 25.74
C VAL A 184 -1.83 -25.96 27.11
N SER A 185 -0.65 -26.04 27.71
CA SER A 185 -0.46 -26.56 29.08
C SER A 185 -0.66 -25.51 30.17
N THR A 186 -0.46 -24.24 29.85
CA THR A 186 -0.59 -23.08 30.73
C THR A 186 -1.07 -21.85 29.94
N LYS A 187 -1.46 -20.77 30.63
CA LYS A 187 -1.97 -19.52 30.06
C LYS A 187 -1.38 -18.32 30.79
#